data_AF-A0A176S2C7-F1
#
_entry.id   AF-A0A176S2C7-F1
#
_cell.length_a   1.000
_cell.length_b   1.000
_cell.length_c   1.000
_cell.angle_alpha   90.00
_cell.angle_beta   90.00
_cell.angle_gamma   90.00
#
_symmetry.space_group_name_H-M   'P 1'
#
loop_
_entity.id
_entity.type
_entity.pdbx_description
1 polymer ?
#
loop_
_entity_poly.entity_id
_entity_poly.type
_entity_poly.pdbx_seq_one_letter_code
_entity_poly.pdbx_strand_id
1 'polypeptide(L)'
;MIYKKLASAAQRLFHLPIVPEKDHWGYEGKTGPAYWDCLSEEYALCGSGKQQSPIDITNSIKADLPPLIFNYHPIPLIIENNGHTIQVTAAGTLKIGDNAYQLVQFHFHTPSEEAINGKRTDMVIHLVHQNIQGALAVVAVLLKAGDMPNSCIETLLRLMPKTQ
;
A
#
# COMPACT_ATOMS: atom_id res chain seq x y z
N MET A 1 52.06 -12.81 44.60
CA MET A 1 50.84 -12.17 44.06
C MET A 1 49.81 -13.25 43.75
N ILE A 2 48.64 -13.11 44.37
CA ILE A 2 47.43 -13.94 44.29
C ILE A 2 46.68 -13.46 43.02
N TYR A 3 46.02 -14.24 42.14
CA TYR A 3 44.83 -15.06 42.37
C TYR A 3 44.38 -15.86 41.12
N LYS A 4 43.77 -17.03 41.41
CA LYS A 4 42.57 -17.68 40.81
C LYS A 4 42.56 -18.17 39.35
N LYS A 5 42.59 -19.51 39.24
CA LYS A 5 41.81 -20.29 38.26
C LYS A 5 40.34 -19.86 38.28
N LEU A 6 39.77 -19.58 37.10
CA LEU A 6 38.33 -19.50 36.90
C LEU A 6 37.88 -20.71 36.08
N ALA A 7 36.89 -21.42 36.62
CA ALA A 7 36.22 -22.54 36.02
C ALA A 7 35.33 -22.08 34.86
N SER A 8 35.29 -22.88 33.79
CA SER A 8 34.37 -22.71 32.67
C SER A 8 32.93 -22.91 33.14
N ALA A 9 32.10 -21.88 33.04
CA ALA A 9 30.66 -22.00 33.11
C ALA A 9 30.15 -22.34 31.70
N ALA A 10 29.63 -23.54 31.53
CA ALA A 10 28.90 -23.91 30.32
C ALA A 10 27.64 -23.04 30.22
N GLN A 11 27.65 -22.03 29.35
CA GLN A 11 26.45 -21.30 28.97
C GLN A 11 25.57 -22.26 28.17
N ARG A 12 24.46 -22.71 28.79
CA ARG A 12 23.36 -23.29 28.03
C ARG A 12 22.82 -22.20 27.11
N LEU A 13 23.05 -22.35 25.80
CA LEU A 13 22.31 -21.60 24.79
C LEU A 13 20.83 -21.92 24.98
N PHE A 14 20.07 -20.94 25.45
CA PHE A 14 18.64 -20.93 25.20
C PHE A 14 18.48 -20.77 23.68
N HIS A 15 18.11 -21.87 23.00
CA HIS A 15 17.55 -21.75 21.65
C HIS A 15 16.24 -20.98 21.79
N LEU A 16 16.29 -19.68 21.50
CA LEU A 16 15.08 -18.95 21.14
C LEU A 16 14.46 -19.72 19.96
N PRO A 17 13.14 -19.96 19.97
CA PRO A 17 12.50 -20.56 18.80
C PRO A 17 12.84 -19.68 17.60
N ILE A 18 13.40 -20.30 16.56
CA ILE A 18 13.51 -19.66 15.25
C ILE A 18 12.07 -19.39 14.84
N VAL A 19 11.62 -18.15 14.99
CA VAL A 19 10.38 -17.71 14.36
C VAL A 19 10.65 -17.84 12.87
N PRO A 20 9.93 -18.71 12.14
CA PRO A 20 10.12 -18.82 10.70
C PRO A 20 9.99 -17.41 10.12
N GLU A 21 10.98 -17.04 9.31
CA GLU A 21 10.98 -15.75 8.62
C GLU A 21 9.64 -15.65 7.88
N LYS A 22 8.83 -14.63 8.21
CA LYS A 22 7.55 -14.41 7.54
C LYS A 22 7.88 -14.23 6.06
N ASP A 23 7.36 -15.11 5.21
CA ASP A 23 7.60 -15.00 3.78
C ASP A 23 7.11 -13.63 3.29
N HIS A 24 8.04 -12.83 2.78
CA HIS A 24 7.74 -11.50 2.27
C HIS A 24 6.79 -11.61 1.07
N TRP A 25 5.69 -10.87 1.11
CA TRP A 25 4.67 -10.92 0.06
C TRP A 25 5.19 -10.31 -1.25
N GLY A 26 4.61 -10.71 -2.37
CA GLY A 26 4.90 -10.17 -3.69
C GLY A 26 3.68 -10.28 -4.61
N TYR A 27 3.86 -9.98 -5.90
CA TYR A 27 2.78 -10.08 -6.89
C TYR A 27 2.82 -11.37 -7.73
N GLU A 28 3.85 -12.19 -7.59
CA GLU A 28 4.10 -13.35 -8.45
C GLU A 28 4.50 -14.61 -7.67
N GLY A 29 4.38 -15.77 -8.31
CA GLY A 29 4.87 -17.03 -7.77
C GLY A 29 4.21 -17.43 -6.46
N LYS A 30 5.01 -17.99 -5.54
CA LYS A 30 4.55 -18.52 -4.24
C LYS A 30 4.23 -17.44 -3.20
N THR A 31 4.65 -16.20 -3.45
CA THR A 31 4.36 -15.05 -2.58
C THR A 31 3.30 -14.13 -3.20
N GLY A 32 2.68 -14.54 -4.31
CA GLY A 32 1.67 -13.78 -5.04
C GLY A 32 0.28 -13.79 -4.39
N PRO A 33 -0.67 -12.99 -4.92
CA PRO A 33 -1.99 -12.75 -4.31
C PRO A 33 -2.82 -13.99 -4.03
N ALA A 34 -2.66 -15.04 -4.85
CA ALA A 34 -3.36 -16.32 -4.66
C ALA A 34 -2.91 -17.09 -3.40
N TYR A 35 -1.83 -16.67 -2.74
CA TYR A 35 -1.23 -17.35 -1.60
C TYR A 35 -0.95 -16.42 -0.41
N TRP A 36 -1.35 -15.14 -0.45
CA TRP A 36 -1.04 -14.19 0.63
C TRP A 36 -1.55 -14.63 1.99
N ASP A 37 -2.72 -15.27 2.05
CA ASP A 37 -3.30 -15.81 3.27
C ASP A 37 -2.49 -16.96 3.89
N CYS A 38 -1.68 -17.64 3.09
CA CYS A 38 -0.79 -18.71 3.53
C CYS A 38 0.55 -18.20 4.06
N LEU A 39 0.93 -16.94 3.80
CA LEU A 39 2.26 -16.42 4.19
C LEU A 39 2.35 -16.11 5.69
N SER A 40 1.26 -15.66 6.31
CA SER A 40 1.20 -15.42 7.75
C SER A 40 -0.24 -15.33 8.27
N GLU A 41 -0.44 -15.57 9.57
CA GLU A 41 -1.75 -15.41 10.22
C GLU A 41 -2.29 -13.97 10.12
N GLU A 42 -1.41 -12.97 10.04
CA GLU A 42 -1.79 -11.55 9.88
C GLU A 42 -2.45 -11.28 8.53
N TYR A 43 -2.22 -12.15 7.52
CA TYR A 43 -2.78 -12.02 6.18
C TYR A 43 -4.00 -12.91 5.95
N ALA A 44 -4.53 -13.56 6.99
CA ALA A 44 -5.66 -14.48 6.87
C ALA A 44 -6.91 -13.86 6.21
N LEU A 45 -7.09 -12.53 6.33
CA LEU A 45 -8.19 -11.82 5.68
C LEU A 45 -8.09 -11.80 4.14
N CYS A 46 -6.88 -11.92 3.57
CA CYS A 46 -6.70 -11.98 2.12
C CYS A 46 -7.41 -13.19 1.50
N GLY A 47 -7.53 -14.31 2.22
CA GLY A 47 -8.22 -15.52 1.77
C GLY A 47 -9.64 -15.67 2.34
N SER A 48 -9.85 -15.27 3.61
CA SER A 48 -11.12 -15.49 4.30
C SER A 48 -12.10 -14.30 4.21
N GLY A 49 -11.60 -13.10 3.91
CA GLY A 49 -12.36 -11.86 3.87
C GLY A 49 -13.51 -11.88 2.86
N LYS A 50 -14.59 -11.16 3.16
CA LYS A 50 -15.80 -11.08 2.31
C LYS A 50 -16.07 -9.68 1.75
N GLN A 51 -15.23 -8.73 2.11
CA GLN A 51 -15.28 -7.33 1.68
C GLN A 51 -13.85 -6.89 1.33
N GLN A 52 -13.26 -7.58 0.34
CA GLN A 52 -11.91 -7.29 -0.12
C GLN A 52 -11.95 -6.38 -1.35
N SER A 53 -10.89 -5.61 -1.51
CA SER A 53 -10.58 -4.84 -2.72
C SER A 53 -9.38 -5.49 -3.43
N PRO A 54 -9.17 -5.23 -4.72
CA PRO A 54 -10.06 -4.48 -5.63
C PRO A 54 -11.32 -5.27 -6.02
N ILE A 55 -12.28 -4.60 -6.65
CA ILE A 55 -13.48 -5.22 -7.23
C ILE A 55 -13.61 -4.91 -8.73
N ASP A 56 -14.38 -5.75 -9.42
CA ASP A 56 -14.95 -5.40 -10.73
C ASP A 56 -16.31 -4.72 -10.53
N ILE A 57 -16.37 -3.44 -10.88
CA ILE A 57 -17.58 -2.62 -10.79
C ILE A 57 -18.44 -2.92 -12.02
N THR A 58 -19.37 -3.85 -11.84
CA THR A 58 -20.31 -4.30 -12.89
C THR A 58 -21.71 -3.68 -12.76
N ASN A 59 -22.08 -3.29 -11.55
CA ASN A 59 -23.39 -2.73 -11.24
C ASN A 59 -23.24 -1.57 -10.26
N SER A 60 -24.10 -0.56 -10.40
CA SER A 60 -24.17 0.55 -9.46
C SER A 60 -25.61 0.93 -9.19
N ILE A 61 -25.85 1.42 -7.98
CA ILE A 61 -27.14 1.98 -7.59
C ILE A 61 -26.93 3.48 -7.51
N LYS A 62 -27.82 4.24 -8.16
CA LYS A 62 -27.81 5.69 -8.04
C LYS A 62 -28.20 6.05 -6.59
N ALA A 63 -27.31 6.74 -5.91
CA ALA A 63 -27.52 7.24 -4.56
C ALA A 63 -27.19 8.73 -4.50
N ASP A 64 -27.80 9.44 -3.56
CA ASP A 64 -27.38 10.79 -3.21
C ASP A 64 -26.18 10.68 -2.27
N LEU A 65 -24.99 10.94 -2.82
CA LEU A 65 -23.72 10.80 -2.11
C LEU A 65 -23.20 12.18 -1.71
N PRO A 66 -22.61 12.32 -0.52
CA PRO A 66 -21.98 13.59 -0.15
C PRO A 66 -20.82 13.89 -1.11
N PRO A 67 -20.54 15.17 -1.39
CA PRO A 67 -19.43 15.55 -2.26
C PRO A 67 -18.09 15.16 -1.63
N LEU A 68 -17.14 14.83 -2.49
CA LEU A 68 -15.74 14.73 -2.13
C LEU A 68 -15.11 16.12 -2.25
N ILE A 69 -14.66 16.69 -1.13
CA ILE A 69 -14.03 18.01 -1.10
C ILE A 69 -12.54 17.82 -0.83
N PHE A 70 -11.73 18.07 -1.85
CA PHE A 70 -10.28 17.99 -1.78
C PHE A 70 -9.69 19.36 -1.45
N ASN A 71 -8.74 19.38 -0.52
CA ASN A 71 -7.98 20.56 -0.17
C ASN A 71 -6.50 20.18 -0.08
N TYR A 72 -5.86 20.14 -1.26
CA TYR A 72 -4.46 19.82 -1.45
C TYR A 72 -3.69 21.09 -1.80
N HIS A 73 -2.44 21.16 -1.34
CA HIS A 73 -1.57 22.29 -1.61
C HIS A 73 -0.21 21.80 -2.09
N PRO A 74 0.51 22.59 -2.90
CA PRO A 74 1.89 22.27 -3.24
C PRO A 74 2.74 22.13 -1.97
N ILE A 75 3.45 21.02 -1.87
CA ILE A 75 4.38 20.71 -0.80
C ILE A 75 5.58 19.95 -1.38
N PRO A 76 6.72 19.87 -0.66
CA PRO A 76 7.75 18.91 -0.97
C PRO A 76 7.20 17.49 -0.93
N LEU A 77 7.54 16.68 -1.93
CA LEU A 77 7.16 15.28 -2.02
C LEU A 77 8.35 14.39 -1.66
N ILE A 78 8.09 13.28 -1.00
CA ILE A 78 9.08 12.21 -0.77
C ILE A 78 8.66 11.03 -1.62
N ILE A 79 9.52 10.63 -2.56
CA ILE A 79 9.25 9.55 -3.50
C ILE A 79 10.09 8.35 -3.11
N GLU A 80 9.44 7.20 -2.97
CA GLU A 80 10.04 5.94 -2.56
C GLU A 80 9.67 4.85 -3.57
N ASN A 81 10.65 3.99 -3.89
CA ASN A 81 10.39 2.72 -4.53
C ASN A 81 10.53 1.63 -3.47
N ASN A 82 9.41 1.11 -2.97
CA ASN A 82 9.41 0.14 -1.87
C ASN A 82 9.41 -1.31 -2.36
N GLY A 83 9.62 -1.53 -3.67
CA GLY A 83 9.62 -2.86 -4.29
C GLY A 83 8.27 -3.38 -4.73
N HIS A 84 7.20 -2.79 -4.24
CA HIS A 84 5.83 -3.15 -4.61
C HIS A 84 5.16 -2.05 -5.44
N THR A 85 5.55 -0.80 -5.22
CA THR A 85 5.02 0.38 -5.93
C THR A 85 6.01 1.53 -5.85
N ILE A 86 5.78 2.55 -6.68
CA ILE A 86 6.24 3.90 -6.38
C ILE A 86 5.23 4.53 -5.41
N GLN A 87 5.71 4.92 -4.23
CA GLN A 87 4.93 5.59 -3.21
C GLN A 87 5.41 7.03 -3.08
N VAL A 88 4.47 7.94 -2.91
CA VAL A 88 4.75 9.36 -2.70
C VAL A 88 4.08 9.81 -1.42
N THR A 89 4.88 10.16 -0.41
CA THR A 89 4.39 10.81 0.79
C THR A 89 3.98 12.23 0.46
N ALA A 90 2.75 12.58 0.83
CA ALA A 90 2.14 13.87 0.57
C ALA A 90 1.23 14.29 1.73
N ALA A 91 0.70 15.50 1.68
CA ALA A 91 -0.20 16.05 2.68
C ALA A 91 -1.29 16.90 2.03
N GLY A 92 -2.42 16.99 2.72
CA GLY A 92 -3.64 17.59 2.23
C GLY A 92 -4.83 16.97 2.94
N THR A 93 -6.04 17.40 2.61
CA THR A 93 -7.25 16.84 3.23
C THR A 93 -8.31 16.48 2.21
N LEU A 94 -9.08 15.45 2.54
CA LEU A 94 -10.31 15.03 1.88
C LEU A 94 -11.44 15.09 2.90
N LYS A 95 -12.52 15.77 2.55
CA LYS A 95 -13.78 15.74 3.32
C LYS A 95 -14.84 14.95 2.55
N ILE A 96 -15.49 14.00 3.24
CA ILE A 96 -16.58 13.15 2.74
C ILE A 96 -17.76 13.32 3.70
N GLY A 97 -18.77 14.09 3.29
CA GLY A 97 -19.82 14.53 4.22
C GLY A 97 -19.20 15.34 5.36
N ASP A 98 -19.43 14.96 6.61
CA ASP A 98 -18.82 15.63 7.78
C ASP A 98 -17.49 15.00 8.22
N ASN A 99 -17.03 13.93 7.56
CA ASN A 99 -15.80 13.24 7.92
C ASN A 99 -14.60 13.85 7.20
N ALA A 100 -13.53 14.12 7.95
CA ALA A 100 -12.27 14.64 7.43
C ALA A 100 -11.16 13.59 7.51
N TYR A 101 -10.40 13.46 6.43
CA TYR A 101 -9.28 12.55 6.29
C TYR A 101 -8.04 13.31 5.81
N GLN A 102 -6.89 13.04 6.40
CA GLN A 102 -5.60 13.58 5.98
C GLN A 102 -5.01 12.67 4.91
N LEU A 103 -4.54 13.24 3.80
CA LEU A 103 -3.73 12.52 2.82
C LEU A 103 -2.43 12.09 3.50
N VAL A 104 -2.10 10.81 3.43
CA VAL A 104 -0.86 10.26 4.00
C VAL A 104 0.16 9.91 2.92
N GLN A 105 -0.32 9.32 1.82
CA GLN A 105 0.50 8.99 0.65
C GLN A 105 -0.40 8.78 -0.57
N PHE A 106 0.22 8.76 -1.74
CA PHE A 106 -0.37 8.10 -2.89
C PHE A 106 0.60 7.15 -3.57
N HIS A 107 0.08 6.16 -4.26
CA HIS A 107 0.88 5.15 -4.94
C HIS A 107 0.19 4.66 -6.23
N PHE A 108 0.88 3.83 -6.99
CA PHE A 108 0.49 3.46 -8.35
C PHE A 108 0.43 1.95 -8.52
N HIS A 109 -0.51 1.47 -9.33
CA HIS A 109 -0.52 0.08 -9.80
C HIS A 109 -0.67 0.04 -11.31
N THR A 110 0.00 -0.92 -11.95
CA THR A 110 -0.15 -1.19 -13.38
C THR A 110 -0.31 -2.70 -13.63
N PRO A 111 -1.37 -3.14 -14.33
CA PRO A 111 -2.54 -2.35 -14.77
C PRO A 111 -3.38 -1.85 -13.57
N SER A 112 -4.52 -1.19 -13.81
CA SER A 112 -5.42 -0.81 -12.71
C SER A 112 -5.85 -2.03 -11.88
N GLU A 113 -5.97 -1.85 -10.57
CA GLU A 113 -6.48 -2.89 -9.67
C GLU A 113 -7.98 -3.09 -9.85
N GLU A 114 -8.77 -2.02 -9.80
CA GLU A 114 -10.20 -2.04 -10.09
C GLU A 114 -10.46 -2.27 -11.58
N ALA A 115 -11.56 -2.95 -11.86
CA ALA A 115 -12.11 -3.09 -13.21
C ALA A 115 -13.48 -2.41 -13.29
N ILE A 116 -13.85 -1.97 -14.50
CA ILE A 116 -15.20 -1.52 -14.83
C ILE A 116 -15.72 -2.42 -15.94
N ASN A 117 -16.79 -3.17 -15.67
CA ASN A 117 -17.36 -4.15 -16.58
C ASN A 117 -16.30 -5.12 -17.14
N GLY A 118 -15.46 -5.66 -16.25
CA GLY A 118 -14.39 -6.60 -16.57
C GLY A 118 -13.15 -5.97 -17.23
N LYS A 119 -13.15 -4.65 -17.48
CA LYS A 119 -12.04 -3.96 -18.14
C LYS A 119 -11.20 -3.15 -17.16
N ARG A 120 -9.90 -3.46 -17.10
CA ARG A 120 -8.88 -2.66 -16.40
C ARG A 120 -8.36 -1.53 -17.30
N THR A 121 -7.94 -0.45 -16.68
CA THR A 121 -7.20 0.64 -17.34
C THR A 121 -5.70 0.41 -17.22
N ASP A 122 -4.90 1.24 -17.91
CA ASP A 122 -3.46 1.03 -18.03
C ASP A 122 -2.72 1.23 -16.69
N MET A 123 -3.28 2.07 -15.82
CA MET A 123 -2.75 2.35 -14.48
C MET A 123 -3.88 2.84 -13.54
N VAL A 124 -3.67 2.73 -12.24
CA VAL A 124 -4.47 3.41 -11.20
C VAL A 124 -3.57 4.14 -10.21
N ILE A 125 -4.03 5.30 -9.73
CA ILE A 125 -3.45 5.99 -8.57
C ILE A 125 -4.35 5.74 -7.36
N HIS A 126 -3.79 5.31 -6.25
CA HIS A 126 -4.47 5.25 -4.96
C HIS A 126 -4.04 6.41 -4.08
N LEU A 127 -4.95 7.35 -3.82
CA LEU A 127 -4.76 8.45 -2.86
C LEU A 127 -5.24 7.97 -1.48
N VAL A 128 -4.31 7.63 -0.59
CA VAL A 128 -4.62 7.05 0.72
C VAL A 128 -4.76 8.15 1.76
N HIS A 129 -5.91 8.19 2.42
CA HIS A 129 -6.20 9.14 3.48
C HIS A 129 -6.55 8.42 4.78
N GLN A 130 -6.34 9.08 5.90
CA GLN A 130 -6.63 8.55 7.23
C GLN A 130 -7.31 9.62 8.11
N ASN A 131 -8.35 9.25 8.85
CA ASN A 131 -8.96 10.14 9.85
C ASN A 131 -8.26 10.03 11.21
N ILE A 132 -8.65 10.86 12.17
CA ILE A 132 -8.01 10.91 13.50
C ILE A 132 -8.20 9.61 14.32
N GLN A 133 -9.16 8.76 13.97
CA GLN A 133 -9.39 7.45 14.57
C GLN A 133 -8.63 6.32 13.86
N GLY A 134 -7.86 6.63 12.83
CA GLY A 134 -7.08 5.66 12.06
C GLY A 134 -7.84 4.99 10.91
N ALA A 135 -9.12 5.32 10.69
CA ALA A 135 -9.89 4.76 9.59
C ALA A 135 -9.44 5.33 8.24
N LEU A 136 -9.35 4.46 7.23
CA LEU A 136 -8.84 4.81 5.91
C LEU A 136 -9.95 5.19 4.93
N ALA A 137 -9.63 6.11 4.02
CA ALA A 137 -10.38 6.39 2.81
C ALA A 137 -9.41 6.43 1.63
N VAL A 138 -9.64 5.60 0.61
CA VAL A 138 -8.80 5.53 -0.59
C VAL A 138 -9.60 6.04 -1.78
N VAL A 139 -9.06 7.01 -2.51
CA VAL A 139 -9.61 7.45 -3.80
C VAL A 139 -8.78 6.84 -4.92
N ALA A 140 -9.42 6.00 -5.73
CA ALA A 140 -8.81 5.39 -6.90
C ALA A 140 -9.03 6.27 -8.15
N VAL A 141 -7.96 6.65 -8.83
CA VAL A 141 -7.98 7.41 -10.08
C VAL A 141 -7.51 6.51 -11.20
N LEU A 142 -8.46 6.03 -12.00
CA LEU A 142 -8.18 5.18 -13.16
C LEU A 142 -7.59 6.00 -14.31
N LEU A 143 -6.48 5.53 -14.87
CA LEU A 143 -5.72 6.22 -15.91
C LEU A 143 -5.65 5.39 -17.18
N LYS A 144 -5.92 6.04 -18.31
CA LYS A 144 -5.69 5.49 -19.64
C LYS A 144 -4.50 6.20 -20.29
N ALA A 145 -3.69 5.44 -21.00
CA ALA A 145 -2.67 5.99 -21.87
C ALA A 145 -3.33 6.87 -22.95
N GLY A 146 -2.66 7.97 -23.27
CA GLY A 146 -3.04 8.86 -24.36
C GLY A 146 -1.80 9.33 -25.10
N ASP A 147 -2.00 10.08 -26.18
CA ASP A 147 -0.91 10.47 -27.08
C ASP A 147 0.01 11.57 -26.49
N MET A 148 -0.45 12.27 -25.46
CA MET A 148 0.33 13.33 -24.79
C MET A 148 0.76 12.88 -23.38
N PRO A 149 2.02 13.15 -22.98
CA PRO A 149 2.49 12.85 -21.63
C PRO A 149 1.78 13.71 -20.59
N ASN A 150 1.53 13.11 -19.42
CA ASN A 150 1.11 13.85 -18.23
C ASN A 150 2.35 14.41 -17.53
N SER A 151 2.48 15.75 -17.47
CA SER A 151 3.67 16.42 -16.94
C SER A 151 3.95 16.12 -15.46
N CYS A 152 2.90 15.90 -14.65
CA CYS A 152 3.06 15.51 -13.25
C CYS A 152 3.63 14.10 -13.13
N ILE A 153 3.09 13.14 -13.87
CA ILE A 153 3.58 11.76 -13.90
C ILE A 153 5.00 11.71 -14.45
N GLU A 154 5.30 12.45 -15.51
CA GLU A 154 6.65 12.51 -16.08
C GLU A 154 7.67 13.02 -15.07
N THR A 155 7.30 14.05 -14.29
CA THR A 155 8.15 14.58 -13.22
C THR A 155 8.42 13.50 -12.16
N LEU A 156 7.39 12.76 -11.74
CA LEU A 156 7.55 11.67 -10.77
C LEU A 156 8.45 10.55 -11.31
N LEU A 157 8.22 10.10 -12.55
CA LEU A 157 9.03 9.06 -13.22
C LEU A 157 10.49 9.46 -13.39
N ARG A 158 10.78 10.76 -13.55
CA ARG A 158 12.15 11.27 -13.64
C ARG A 158 12.87 11.25 -12.29
N LEU A 159 12.12 11.47 -11.21
CA LEU A 159 12.65 11.59 -9.85
C LEU A 159 12.60 10.30 -9.05
N MET A 160 11.87 9.27 -9.52
CA MET A 160 11.70 8.03 -8.77
C MET A 160 13.02 7.26 -8.58
N PRO A 161 13.25 6.67 -7.39
CA PRO A 161 14.36 5.76 -7.17
C PRO A 161 14.27 4.54 -8.11
N LYS A 162 15.39 4.20 -8.76
CA LYS A 162 15.47 3.06 -9.69
C LYS A 162 15.64 1.72 -9.01
N THR A 163 16.07 1.72 -7.76
CA THR A 163 16.33 0.54 -6.94
C THR A 163 15.62 0.71 -5.59
N GLN A 164 15.22 -0.41 -5.01
CA GLN A 164 14.89 -0.51 -3.58
C GLN A 164 16.14 -0.20 -2.73
#